data_AF-A0A971GCW3-F1
#
_entry.id   AF-A0A971GCW3-F1
#
_cell.length_a   1.000
_cell.length_b   1.000
_cell.length_c   1.000
_cell.angle_alpha   90.00
_cell.angle_beta   90.00
_cell.angle_gamma   90.00
#
_symmetry.space_group_name_H-M   'P 1'
#
loop_
_entity.id
_entity.type
_entity.pdbx_description
1 polymer ?
#
loop_
_entity_poly.entity_id
_entity_poly.type
_entity_poly.pdbx_seq_one_letter_code
_entity_poly.pdbx_strand_id
1 'polypeptide(L)'
;MNKIPYRIILEESELPRSWYNLKAVMKKLPSPPLNPATLKPCTPEELKPVFCDKLVEQEINTTDKYIEIPEKLFDFYRMIRPSPLIR
;
A
#
# COMPACT_ATOMS: atom_id res chain seq x y z
N MET A 1 30.20 16.21 -17.25
CA MET A 1 28.84 15.65 -17.24
C MET A 1 28.91 14.26 -16.64
N ASN A 2 28.09 13.94 -15.64
CA ASN A 2 28.06 12.58 -15.08
C ASN A 2 27.42 11.63 -16.10
N LYS A 3 28.05 10.47 -16.35
CA LYS A 3 27.42 9.39 -17.13
C LYS A 3 26.28 8.81 -16.29
N ILE A 4 25.05 9.12 -16.65
CA ILE A 4 23.85 8.55 -16.01
C ILE A 4 23.54 7.23 -16.75
N PRO A 5 23.47 6.09 -16.05
CA PRO A 5 23.15 4.81 -16.68
C PRO A 5 21.72 4.81 -17.24
N TYR A 6 21.51 4.09 -18.35
CA TYR A 6 20.17 3.91 -18.95
C TYR A 6 19.32 2.86 -18.23
N ARG A 7 19.95 2.00 -17.41
CA ARG A 7 19.29 0.97 -16.60
C ARG A 7 19.80 1.04 -15.16
N ILE A 8 18.88 1.08 -14.22
CA ILE A 8 19.16 1.10 -12.78
C ILE A 8 18.45 -0.10 -12.16
N ILE A 9 19.18 -0.90 -11.40
CA ILE A 9 18.67 -2.04 -10.63
C ILE A 9 19.00 -1.76 -9.17
N LEU A 10 18.01 -1.89 -8.30
CA LEU A 10 18.21 -1.83 -6.85
C LEU A 10 18.67 -3.19 -6.33
N GLU A 11 19.49 -3.21 -5.29
CA GLU A 11 19.86 -4.44 -4.59
C GLU A 11 18.68 -4.98 -3.76
N GLU A 12 18.72 -6.27 -3.41
CA GLU A 12 17.69 -6.87 -2.54
C GLU A 12 17.65 -6.23 -1.15
N SER A 13 18.80 -5.76 -0.65
CA SER A 13 18.93 -5.01 0.59
C SER A 13 18.20 -3.66 0.56
N GLU A 14 17.96 -3.11 -0.64
CA GLU A 14 17.29 -1.84 -0.86
C GLU A 14 15.77 -1.99 -1.03
N LEU A 15 15.22 -3.22 -0.95
CA LEU A 15 13.77 -3.40 -0.97
C LEU A 15 13.13 -2.67 0.23
N PRO A 16 12.11 -1.84 -0.01
CA PRO A 16 11.37 -1.19 1.07
C PRO A 16 10.73 -2.21 2.01
N ARG A 17 10.87 -1.99 3.33
CA ARG A 17 10.26 -2.83 4.39
C ARG A 17 8.84 -2.40 4.80
N SER A 18 8.34 -1.30 4.24
CA SER A 18 7.03 -0.75 4.59
C SER A 18 6.32 -0.22 3.36
N TRP A 19 5.00 -0.39 3.31
CA TRP A 19 4.13 0.34 2.41
C TRP A 19 3.94 1.78 2.89
N TYR A 20 3.75 2.67 1.94
CA TYR A 20 3.47 4.08 2.22
C TYR A 20 1.97 4.37 2.10
N ASN A 21 1.35 4.78 3.20
CA ASN A 21 -0.06 5.15 3.20
C ASN A 21 -0.21 6.64 2.85
N LEU A 22 -0.72 6.92 1.66
CA LEU A 22 -0.99 8.31 1.26
C LEU A 22 -2.07 8.97 2.14
N LYS A 23 -3.09 8.24 2.59
CA LYS A 23 -4.22 8.81 3.35
C LYS A 23 -3.72 9.53 4.62
N ALA A 24 -2.65 9.03 5.23
CA ALA A 24 -2.01 9.62 6.42
C ALA A 24 -1.45 11.03 6.22
N VAL A 25 -1.21 11.47 4.98
CA VAL A 25 -0.62 12.78 4.68
C VAL A 25 -1.47 13.63 3.74
N MET A 26 -2.65 13.15 3.36
CA MET A 26 -3.55 13.89 2.48
C MET A 26 -4.20 15.05 3.22
N LYS A 27 -4.17 16.25 2.63
CA LYS A 27 -4.84 17.44 3.19
C LYS A 27 -6.36 17.30 3.24
N LYS A 28 -6.93 16.55 2.28
CA LYS A 28 -8.35 16.22 2.19
C LYS A 28 -8.46 14.74 1.88
N LEU A 29 -9.14 14.00 2.74
CA LEU A 29 -9.36 12.57 2.56
C LEU A 29 -10.37 12.30 1.44
N PRO A 30 -10.23 11.15 0.73
CA PRO A 30 -11.26 10.70 -0.20
C PRO A 30 -12.56 10.42 0.55
N SER A 31 -13.70 10.55 -0.13
CA SER A 31 -14.99 10.15 0.42
C SER A 31 -14.98 8.66 0.77
N PRO A 32 -15.59 8.26 1.90
CA PRO A 32 -15.64 6.85 2.28
C PRO A 32 -16.51 6.04 1.29
N PRO A 33 -16.28 4.72 1.16
CA PRO A 33 -17.19 3.85 0.44
C PRO A 33 -18.57 3.89 1.10
N LEU A 34 -19.62 3.85 0.28
CA LEU A 34 -21.01 3.89 0.74
C LEU A 34 -21.64 2.50 0.62
N ASN A 35 -22.46 2.13 1.60
CA ASN A 35 -23.29 0.94 1.52
C ASN A 35 -24.37 1.17 0.44
N PRO A 36 -24.50 0.32 -0.58
CA PRO A 36 -25.42 0.53 -1.70
C PRO A 36 -26.90 0.52 -1.30
N ALA A 37 -27.27 -0.13 -0.19
CA ALA A 37 -28.64 -0.17 0.31
C ALA A 37 -29.03 1.08 1.12
N THR A 38 -28.09 1.61 1.91
CA THR A 38 -28.38 2.73 2.83
C THR A 38 -27.86 4.08 2.32
N LEU A 39 -26.96 4.07 1.34
CA LEU A 39 -26.20 5.21 0.84
C LEU A 39 -25.42 5.97 1.93
N LYS A 40 -25.14 5.32 3.06
CA LYS A 40 -24.32 5.85 4.15
C LYS A 40 -22.91 5.28 4.10
N PRO A 41 -21.90 5.94 4.68
CA PRO A 41 -20.55 5.39 4.80
C PRO A 41 -20.55 3.98 5.40
N CYS A 42 -19.82 3.05 4.77
CA CYS A 42 -19.69 1.68 5.26
C CYS A 42 -18.99 1.66 6.63
N THR A 43 -19.50 0.83 7.52
CA THR A 43 -18.81 0.40 8.72
C THR A 43 -17.77 -0.68 8.39
N PRO A 44 -16.76 -0.91 9.25
CA PRO A 44 -15.80 -2.01 9.05
C PRO A 44 -16.47 -3.38 8.89
N GLU A 45 -17.53 -3.65 9.64
CA GLU A 45 -18.28 -4.91 9.55
C GLU A 45 -18.96 -5.09 8.19
N GLU A 46 -19.47 -4.01 7.59
CA GLU A 46 -20.07 -4.05 6.25
C GLU A 46 -19.05 -4.22 5.13
N LEU A 47 -17.75 -4.06 5.41
CA LEU A 47 -16.66 -4.29 4.45
C LEU A 47 -16.16 -5.76 4.46
N LYS A 48 -16.38 -6.49 5.55
CA LYS A 48 -15.96 -7.91 5.70
C LYS A 48 -16.54 -8.89 4.67
N PRO A 49 -17.73 -8.68 4.08
CA PRO A 49 -18.21 -9.51 2.98
C PRO A 49 -17.33 -9.45 1.72
N VAL A 50 -16.49 -8.41 1.58
CA VAL A 50 -15.64 -8.18 0.41
C VAL A 50 -14.16 -8.35 0.75
N PHE A 51 -13.75 -7.94 1.95
CA PHE A 51 -12.35 -7.90 2.37
C PHE A 51 -12.09 -8.78 3.59
N CYS A 52 -10.88 -9.33 3.68
CA CYS A 52 -10.39 -9.97 4.91
C CYS A 52 -10.17 -8.91 6.02
N ASP A 53 -10.23 -9.32 7.29
CA ASP A 53 -10.12 -8.41 8.45
C ASP A 53 -8.91 -7.47 8.37
N LYS A 54 -7.73 -7.99 8.01
CA LYS A 54 -6.50 -7.18 7.88
C LYS A 54 -6.55 -6.16 6.75
N LEU A 55 -7.29 -6.44 5.68
CA LEU A 55 -7.49 -5.49 4.58
C LEU A 55 -8.51 -4.42 4.97
N VAL A 56 -9.54 -4.77 5.76
CA VAL A 56 -10.46 -3.79 6.34
C VAL A 56 -9.71 -2.81 7.25
N GLU A 57 -8.85 -3.32 8.14
CA GLU A 57 -7.98 -2.49 9.00
C GLU A 57 -7.13 -1.52 8.18
N GLN A 58 -6.53 -1.98 7.08
CA GLN A 58 -5.73 -1.12 6.20
C GLN A 58 -6.58 -0.08 5.47
N GLU A 59 -7.76 -0.45 4.99
CA GLU A 59 -8.63 0.46 4.21
C GLU A 59 -9.10 1.64 5.06
N ILE A 60 -9.43 1.40 6.34
CA ILE A 60 -9.90 2.43 7.27
C ILE A 60 -8.75 3.22 7.92
N ASN A 61 -7.50 2.76 7.78
CA ASN A 61 -6.33 3.43 8.35
C ASN A 61 -6.02 4.73 7.59
N THR A 62 -6.20 5.86 8.28
CA THR A 62 -5.94 7.19 7.75
C THR A 62 -4.85 7.94 8.51
N THR A 63 -4.11 7.25 9.40
CA THR A 63 -3.17 7.89 10.33
C THR A 63 -1.74 7.38 10.20
N ASP A 64 -1.55 6.07 10.00
CA ASP A 64 -0.20 5.49 9.98
C ASP A 64 0.43 5.69 8.61
N LYS A 65 1.51 6.48 8.56
CA LYS A 65 2.21 6.83 7.31
C LYS A 65 2.97 5.65 6.69
N TYR A 66 3.50 4.78 7.53
CA TYR A 66 4.25 3.58 7.13
C TYR A 66 3.58 2.36 7.74
N ILE A 67 3.29 1.37 6.90
CA ILE A 67 2.70 0.09 7.31
C ILE A 67 3.73 -0.97 7.00
N GLU A 68 4.20 -1.70 8.01
CA GLU A 68 5.20 -2.73 7.85
C GLU A 68 4.68 -3.87 6.95
N ILE A 69 5.52 -4.31 6.01
CA ILE A 69 5.19 -5.43 5.14
C ILE A 69 5.43 -6.72 5.93
N PRO A 70 4.42 -7.60 6.09
CA PRO A 70 4.60 -8.86 6.80
C PRO A 70 5.72 -9.69 6.16
N GLU A 71 6.58 -10.32 6.99
CA GLU A 71 7.80 -10.99 6.51
C GLU A 71 7.52 -12.01 5.40
N LYS A 72 6.48 -12.85 5.55
CA LYS A 72 6.10 -13.84 4.51
C LYS A 72 5.76 -13.20 3.16
N LEU A 73 5.21 -11.98 3.17
CA LEU A 73 4.89 -11.25 1.94
C LEU A 73 6.13 -10.54 1.38
N PHE A 74 7.01 -10.06 2.25
CA PHE A 74 8.32 -9.52 1.86
C PHE A 74 9.18 -10.60 1.16
N ASP A 75 9.18 -11.83 1.69
CA ASP A 75 9.80 -13.00 1.05
C ASP A 75 9.27 -13.24 -0.35
N PHE A 76 7.95 -13.14 -0.52
CA PHE A 76 7.31 -13.29 -1.82
C PHE A 76 7.73 -12.17 -2.79
N TYR A 77 7.87 -10.93 -2.32
CA TYR A 77 8.36 -9.83 -3.14
C TYR A 77 9.78 -10.05 -3.63
N ARG A 78 10.68 -10.62 -2.82
CA ARG A 78 12.06 -10.93 -3.25
C ARG A 78 12.14 -11.84 -4.47
N MET A 79 11.12 -12.66 -4.74
CA MET A 79 11.08 -13.51 -5.93
C MET A 79 10.89 -12.74 -7.25
N ILE A 80 10.27 -11.56 -7.21
CA ILE A 80 9.84 -10.81 -8.41
C ILE A 80 10.20 -9.30 -8.38
N ARG A 81 10.83 -8.82 -7.30
CA ARG A 81 11.24 -7.43 -7.06
C ARG A 81 12.72 -7.43 -6.63
N PRO A 82 13.45 -6.32 -6.85
CA PRO A 82 12.99 -5.02 -7.34
C PRO A 82 12.89 -4.98 -8.87
N SER A 83 11.89 -4.29 -9.40
CA SER A 83 11.77 -4.07 -10.84
C SER A 83 12.83 -3.07 -11.31
N PRO A 84 13.56 -3.34 -12.41
CA PRO A 84 14.55 -2.41 -12.94
C PRO A 84 13.87 -1.13 -13.47
N LEU A 85 14.54 0.01 -13.33
CA LEU A 85 14.16 1.26 -13.98
C LEU A 85 15.00 1.44 -15.25
N ILE A 86 14.34 1.69 -16.39
CA ILE A 86 14.98 1.95 -17.69
C ILE A 86 14.52 3.33 -18.17
N ARG A 87 15.46 4.17 -18.64
CA ARG A 87 15.22 5.53 -19.12
C ARG A 87 15.31 5.63 -20.63
#